data_AF-A0A834ZVK9-F1
#
_entry.id   AF-A0A834ZVK9-F1
#
_cell.length_a   1.000
_cell.length_b   1.000
_cell.length_c   1.000
_cell.angle_alpha   90.00
_cell.angle_beta   90.00
_cell.angle_gamma   90.00
#
_symmetry.space_group_name_H-M   'P 1'
#
loop_
_entity.id
_entity.type
_entity.pdbx_description
1 polymer ?
#
loop_
_entity_poly.entity_id
_entity_poly.type
_entity_poly.pdbx_seq_one_letter_code
_entity_poly.pdbx_strand_id
1 'polypeptide(L)'
;MSFSSNLPKLFFLAFSIFFTFTHAATIEILNQCPFTVWVAEIPGGGQKYNQGKTLTINVPPGTTQARIRGRTNCNFDTSDRGKCQTGDCGGLLQCQGYGTLPTP
;
A
#
# COMPACT_ATOMS: atom_id res chain seq x y z
N MET A 1 49.09 -19.92 -19.59
CA MET A 1 47.67 -19.69 -19.24
C MET A 1 47.44 -18.18 -19.30
N SER A 2 46.88 -17.68 -20.40
CA SER A 2 46.67 -16.23 -20.57
C SER A 2 45.33 -15.86 -19.93
N PHE A 3 45.36 -15.20 -18.76
CA PHE A 3 44.17 -14.63 -18.15
C PHE A 3 43.71 -13.46 -19.03
N SER A 4 42.57 -13.63 -19.72
CA SER A 4 41.98 -12.58 -20.55
C SER A 4 41.63 -11.37 -19.68
N SER A 5 42.35 -10.26 -19.86
CA SER A 5 42.16 -8.99 -19.13
C SER A 5 40.79 -8.34 -19.34
N ASN A 6 39.99 -8.88 -20.25
CA ASN A 6 38.61 -8.47 -20.54
C ASN A 6 37.57 -9.17 -19.64
N LEU A 7 37.93 -10.31 -19.02
CA LEU A 7 37.03 -11.06 -18.14
C LEU A 7 36.59 -10.27 -16.89
N PRO A 8 37.47 -9.56 -16.14
CA PRO A 8 37.03 -8.74 -15.01
C PRO A 8 36.18 -7.55 -15.47
N LYS A 9 36.45 -6.96 -16.64
CA LYS A 9 35.65 -5.87 -17.20
C LYS A 9 34.23 -6.33 -17.54
N LEU A 10 34.09 -7.52 -18.11
CA LEU A 10 32.79 -8.13 -18.40
C LEU A 10 32.01 -8.41 -17.11
N PHE A 11 32.69 -8.85 -16.05
CA PHE A 11 32.09 -9.08 -14.74
C PHE A 11 31.62 -7.77 -14.07
N PHE A 12 32.40 -6.70 -14.16
CA PHE A 12 31.98 -5.36 -13.67
C PHE A 12 30.78 -4.81 -14.44
N LEU A 13 30.77 -4.96 -15.77
CA LEU A 13 29.63 -4.54 -16.61
C LEU A 13 28.37 -5.36 -16.29
N ALA A 14 28.52 -6.67 -16.09
CA ALA A 14 27.43 -7.52 -15.65
C ALA A 14 26.89 -7.09 -14.27
N PHE A 15 27.78 -6.78 -13.32
CA PHE A 15 27.40 -6.32 -11.98
C PHE A 15 26.60 -5.01 -12.01
N SER A 16 26.95 -4.07 -12.89
CA SER A 16 26.20 -2.82 -13.04
C SER A 16 24.77 -3.00 -13.53
N ILE A 17 24.46 -4.07 -14.27
CA ILE A 17 23.12 -4.36 -14.77
C ILE A 17 22.18 -4.86 -13.65
N PHE A 18 22.74 -5.33 -12.52
CA PHE A 18 21.95 -5.80 -11.37
C PHE A 18 21.51 -4.68 -10.41
N PHE A 19 21.92 -3.42 -10.63
CA PHE A 19 21.45 -2.31 -9.80
C PHE A 19 20.05 -1.85 -10.21
N THR A 20 19.05 -2.24 -9.44
CA THR A 20 17.68 -1.72 -9.56
C THR A 20 17.52 -0.48 -8.69
N PHE A 21 17.21 0.67 -9.29
CA PHE A 21 16.79 1.86 -8.56
C PHE A 21 15.28 1.80 -8.30
N THR A 22 14.87 2.11 -7.07
CA THR A 22 13.45 2.24 -6.72
C THR A 22 13.22 3.60 -6.06
N HIS A 23 12.03 4.18 -6.31
CA HIS A 23 11.67 5.50 -5.79
C HIS A 23 10.67 5.36 -4.64
N ALA A 24 10.88 6.12 -3.57
CA ALA A 24 9.86 6.34 -2.54
C ALA A 24 8.76 7.25 -3.11
N ALA A 25 7.55 7.14 -2.57
CA ALA A 25 6.46 8.05 -2.88
C ALA A 25 5.78 8.52 -1.59
N THR A 26 5.27 9.74 -1.61
CA THR A 26 4.40 10.26 -0.56
C THR A 26 3.01 10.46 -1.15
N ILE A 27 1.99 9.90 -0.51
CA ILE A 27 0.59 9.98 -0.96
C ILE A 27 -0.20 10.73 0.09
N GLU A 28 -0.95 11.73 -0.35
CA GLU A 28 -1.91 12.47 0.47
C GLU A 28 -3.33 12.00 0.15
N ILE A 29 -4.08 11.64 1.20
CA ILE A 29 -5.44 11.12 1.12
C ILE A 29 -6.35 12.07 1.90
N LEU A 30 -7.23 12.78 1.20
CA LEU A 30 -8.19 13.70 1.80
C LEU A 30 -9.61 13.11 1.74
N ASN A 31 -10.27 12.98 2.88
CA ASN A 31 -11.69 12.66 2.90
C ASN A 31 -12.54 13.92 2.66
N GLN A 32 -12.95 14.15 1.41
CA GLN A 32 -13.88 15.23 1.06
C GLN A 32 -15.36 14.84 1.18
N CYS A 33 -15.68 13.59 1.52
CA CYS A 33 -17.05 13.12 1.65
C CYS A 33 -17.73 13.76 2.88
N PRO A 34 -19.06 13.99 2.84
CA PRO A 34 -19.81 14.53 3.97
C PRO A 34 -20.05 13.51 5.11
N PHE A 35 -19.25 12.45 5.15
CA PHE A 35 -19.37 11.35 6.11
C PHE A 35 -18.00 10.73 6.40
N THR A 36 -17.92 9.97 7.48
CA THR A 36 -16.72 9.21 7.83
C THR A 36 -16.44 8.10 6.82
N VAL A 37 -15.19 8.01 6.39
CA VAL A 37 -14.65 6.93 5.56
C VAL A 37 -13.56 6.22 6.36
N TRP A 38 -13.47 4.89 6.24
CA TRP A 38 -12.34 4.12 6.76
C TRP A 38 -11.41 3.81 5.60
N VAL A 39 -10.25 4.45 5.57
CA VAL A 39 -9.26 4.20 4.53
C VAL A 39 -8.58 2.87 4.84
N ALA A 40 -8.47 2.02 3.83
CA ALA A 40 -7.75 0.75 3.84
C ALA A 40 -6.54 0.88 2.93
N GLU A 41 -5.38 0.49 3.45
CA GLU A 41 -4.08 0.57 2.78
C GLU A 41 -3.44 -0.80 2.79
N ILE A 42 -2.95 -1.24 1.64
CA ILE A 42 -2.25 -2.52 1.51
C ILE A 42 -0.95 -2.22 0.76
N PRO A 43 0.21 -2.49 1.35
CA PRO A 43 0.42 -2.69 2.79
C PRO A 43 0.11 -1.40 3.57
N GLY A 44 -0.36 -1.50 4.83
CA GLY A 44 -0.59 -0.34 5.69
C GLY A 44 -1.70 -0.49 6.72
N GLY A 45 -2.67 -1.36 6.47
CA GLY A 45 -3.77 -1.66 7.38
C GLY A 45 -5.01 -0.81 7.10
N GLY A 46 -5.55 -0.12 8.11
CA GLY A 46 -6.69 0.77 7.91
C GLY A 46 -7.05 1.63 9.11
N GLN A 47 -7.65 2.78 8.83
CA GLN A 47 -7.93 3.80 9.84
C GLN A 47 -9.18 4.61 9.51
N LYS A 48 -9.82 5.18 10.53
CA LYS A 48 -11.03 6.01 10.43
C LYS A 48 -10.67 7.46 10.10
N TYR A 49 -11.34 8.04 9.11
CA TYR A 49 -11.16 9.43 8.67
C TYR A 49 -12.50 10.15 8.60
N ASN A 50 -12.65 11.17 9.45
CA ASN A 50 -13.81 12.05 9.38
C ASN A 50 -13.69 13.01 8.19
N GLN A 51 -14.79 13.67 7.84
CA GLN A 51 -14.81 14.67 6.79
C GLN A 51 -13.72 15.73 7.00
N GLY A 52 -13.05 16.12 5.92
CA GLY A 52 -12.00 17.13 5.90
C GLY A 52 -10.67 16.67 6.50
N LYS A 53 -10.53 15.41 6.93
CA LYS A 53 -9.26 14.88 7.40
C LYS A 53 -8.37 14.46 6.24
N THR A 54 -7.12 14.90 6.34
CA THR A 54 -6.02 14.51 5.46
C THR A 54 -5.11 13.50 6.17
N LEU A 55 -4.69 12.47 5.44
CA LEU A 55 -3.62 11.56 5.81
C LEU A 55 -2.48 11.69 4.81
N THR A 56 -1.25 11.71 5.30
CA THR A 56 -0.06 11.59 4.46
C THR A 56 0.61 10.26 4.78
N ILE A 57 0.79 9.42 3.76
CA ILE A 57 1.49 8.14 3.89
C ILE A 57 2.77 8.15 3.08
N ASN A 58 3.81 7.56 3.65
CA ASN A 58 5.08 7.35 2.96
C ASN A 58 5.14 5.91 2.48
N VAL A 59 5.19 5.73 1.17
CA VAL A 59 5.28 4.44 0.51
C VAL A 59 6.76 4.12 0.29
N PRO A 60 7.28 3.04 0.92
CA PRO A 60 8.67 2.66 0.75
C PRO A 60 9.03 2.38 -0.72
N PRO A 61 10.26 2.67 -1.15
CA PRO A 61 10.75 2.27 -2.46
C PRO A 61 10.57 0.78 -2.72
N GLY A 62 10.12 0.44 -3.93
CA GLY A 62 9.93 -0.97 -4.32
C GLY A 62 8.67 -1.62 -3.79
N THR A 63 7.76 -0.86 -3.15
CA THR A 63 6.43 -1.37 -2.78
C THR A 63 5.67 -1.78 -4.04
N THR A 64 5.21 -3.03 -4.09
CA THR A 64 4.43 -3.57 -5.20
C THR A 64 3.03 -3.97 -4.76
N GLN A 65 2.11 -4.01 -5.73
CA GLN A 65 0.70 -4.38 -5.51
C GLN A 65 -0.02 -3.54 -4.45
N ALA A 66 0.41 -2.29 -4.26
CA ALA A 66 -0.19 -1.41 -3.28
C ALA A 66 -1.64 -1.04 -3.67
N ARG A 67 -2.53 -0.96 -2.69
CA ARG A 67 -3.90 -0.47 -2.89
C ARG A 67 -4.34 0.42 -1.75
N ILE A 68 -5.01 1.50 -2.11
CA ILE A 68 -5.69 2.42 -1.18
C ILE A 68 -7.16 2.41 -1.57
N ARG A 69 -8.07 2.15 -0.62
CA ARG A 69 -9.52 2.20 -0.85
C ARG A 69 -10.25 2.82 0.33
N GLY A 70 -11.33 3.54 0.04
CA GLY A 70 -12.29 3.94 1.06
C GLY A 70 -13.28 2.82 1.38
N ARG A 71 -13.58 2.65 2.67
CA ARG A 71 -14.65 1.79 3.19
C ARG A 71 -15.71 2.65 3.85
N THR A 72 -16.96 2.26 3.72
CA THR A 72 -18.09 3.04 4.25
C THR A 72 -18.93 2.25 5.23
N ASN A 73 -19.57 2.99 6.14
CA ASN A 73 -20.50 2.46 7.15
C ASN A 73 -19.91 1.26 7.91
N CYS A 74 -18.73 1.48 8.51
CA CYS A 74 -18.03 0.44 9.26
C CYS A 74 -18.33 0.53 10.75
N ASN A 75 -18.41 -0.63 11.40
CA ASN A 75 -18.46 -0.75 12.85
C ASN A 75 -17.44 -1.79 13.31
N PHE A 76 -16.59 -1.42 14.25
CA PHE A 76 -15.53 -2.27 14.81
C PHE A 76 -15.61 -2.28 16.34
N ASP A 77 -15.31 -3.42 16.94
CA ASP A 77 -15.20 -3.61 18.38
C ASP A 77 -13.81 -3.19 18.90
N THR A 78 -13.59 -3.36 20.20
CA THR A 78 -12.31 -3.05 20.88
C THR A 78 -11.16 -3.99 20.50
N SER A 79 -11.45 -5.05 19.73
CA SER A 79 -10.47 -6.00 19.20
C SER A 79 -10.20 -5.76 17.71
N ASP A 80 -10.57 -4.59 17.19
CA ASP A 80 -10.40 -4.19 15.78
C ASP A 80 -11.09 -5.12 14.78
N ARG A 81 -12.15 -5.82 15.24
CA ARG A 81 -12.98 -6.70 14.41
C ARG A 81 -14.38 -6.15 14.24
N GLY A 82 -14.98 -6.41 13.09
CA GLY A 82 -16.23 -5.77 12.74
C GLY A 82 -16.65 -6.02 11.31
N LYS A 83 -17.32 -5.03 10.72
CA LYS A 83 -17.77 -5.10 9.33
C LYS A 83 -17.97 -3.71 8.73
N CYS A 84 -17.62 -3.58 7.46
CA CYS A 84 -18.00 -2.45 6.61
C CYS A 84 -19.10 -2.85 5.62
N GLN A 85 -19.93 -1.89 5.22
CA GLN A 85 -20.94 -2.13 4.18
C GLN A 85 -20.30 -2.24 2.79
N THR A 86 -19.27 -1.42 2.51
CA THR A 86 -18.51 -1.46 1.26
C THR A 86 -17.02 -1.55 1.53
N GLY A 87 -16.29 -2.26 0.66
CA GLY A 87 -14.84 -2.37 0.76
C GLY A 87 -14.33 -3.14 1.98
N ASP A 88 -15.18 -3.94 2.63
CA ASP A 88 -14.80 -4.74 3.80
C ASP A 88 -13.65 -5.70 3.48
N CYS A 89 -12.66 -5.81 4.37
CA CYS A 89 -11.46 -6.62 4.14
C CYS A 89 -11.40 -7.85 5.05
N GLY A 90 -12.54 -8.53 5.22
CA GLY A 90 -12.66 -9.72 6.07
C GLY A 90 -13.01 -9.39 7.52
N GLY A 91 -13.70 -8.27 7.73
CA GLY A 91 -14.11 -7.81 9.06
C GLY A 91 -12.98 -7.29 9.94
N LEU A 92 -11.87 -6.87 9.34
CA LEU A 92 -10.72 -6.31 10.06
C LEU A 92 -10.66 -4.79 9.90
N LEU A 93 -10.35 -4.07 10.98
CA LEU A 93 -9.99 -2.65 10.87
C LEU A 93 -8.68 -2.52 10.08
N GLN A 94 -7.67 -3.32 10.45
CA GLN A 94 -6.37 -3.39 9.79
C GLN A 94 -6.40 -4.40 8.64
N CYS A 95 -6.56 -3.92 7.41
CA CYS A 95 -6.66 -4.78 6.25
C CYS A 95 -5.34 -5.53 5.96
N GLN A 96 -5.45 -6.84 5.76
CA GLN A 96 -4.33 -7.72 5.37
C GLN A 96 -4.41 -8.15 3.89
N GLY A 97 -5.48 -7.80 3.19
CA GLY A 97 -5.72 -8.19 1.81
C GLY A 97 -6.78 -7.33 1.13
N TYR A 98 -6.89 -7.47 -0.19
CA TYR A 98 -7.74 -6.65 -1.03
C TYR A 98 -9.22 -6.94 -0.69
N GLY A 99 -9.88 -6.00 -0.01
CA GLY A 99 -11.26 -6.18 0.45
C GLY A 99 -12.27 -6.46 -0.67
N THR A 100 -13.50 -6.77 -0.27
CA THR A 100 -14.62 -7.13 -1.14
C THR A 100 -14.98 -5.97 -2.06
N LEU A 101 -15.10 -6.26 -3.36
CA LEU A 101 -15.62 -5.31 -4.33
C LEU A 101 -17.15 -5.18 -4.16
N PRO A 102 -17.73 -4.00 -4.43
CA PRO A 102 -19.17 -3.88 -4.60
C PRO A 102 -19.62 -4.83 -5.71
N THR A 103 -20.62 -5.67 -5.43
CA THR A 103 -21.29 -6.44 -6.47
C THR A 103 -22.15 -5.49 -7.31
N PRO A 104 -22.13 -5.59 -8.65
CA PRO A 104 -22.97 -4.77 -9.52
C PRO A 104 -24.46 -5.04 -9.32
#